data_AF-A0A2A9F1K5-F1
#
_entry.id   AF-A0A2A9F1K5-F1
#
_cell.length_a   1.000
_cell.length_b   1.000
_cell.length_c   1.000
_cell.angle_alpha   90.00
_cell.angle_beta   90.00
_cell.angle_gamma   90.00
#
_symmetry.space_group_name_H-M   'P 1'
#
loop_
_entity.id
_entity.type
_entity.pdbx_description
1 polymer ?
#
loop_
_entity_poly.entity_id
_entity_poly.type
_entity_poly.pdbx_seq_one_letter_code
_entity_poly.pdbx_strand_id
1 'polypeptide(L)'
;MRRIPRKVEVEDDSGHVTRYVRHDNGEGYASPRASVHVDAVVEPGAYVEEGAHVAARARVGRYSWIDVDAVVGTGASIGAGVHVGRRGHVGAGARIGAHARLGHDVHVAPGAVVEPDEIVPSGTEVLPAARRTADAAA
;
A
#
# COMPACT_ATOMS: atom_id res chain seq x y z
N MET A 1 -3.77 9.73 27.44
CA MET A 1 -3.63 9.55 25.97
C MET A 1 -2.29 8.90 25.70
N ARG A 2 -2.23 7.71 25.05
CA ARG A 2 -0.97 7.00 24.81
C ARG A 2 -0.26 7.63 23.61
N ARG A 3 0.96 8.15 23.81
CA ARG A 3 1.76 8.74 22.73
C ARG A 3 2.29 7.61 21.83
N ILE A 4 2.04 7.68 20.52
CA ILE A 4 2.62 6.72 19.58
C ILE A 4 4.14 6.97 19.53
N PRO A 5 4.98 5.94 19.72
CA PRO A 5 6.43 6.12 19.73
C PRO A 5 6.95 6.53 18.34
N ARG A 6 8.14 7.14 18.30
CA ARG A 6 8.77 7.52 17.02
C ARG A 6 9.43 6.34 16.32
N LYS A 7 9.86 5.34 17.09
CA LYS A 7 10.51 4.13 16.61
C LYS A 7 9.93 2.93 17.35
N VAL A 8 9.79 1.83 16.66
CA VAL A 8 9.41 0.53 17.24
C VAL A 8 10.35 -0.53 16.71
N GLU A 9 10.59 -1.53 17.53
CA GLU A 9 11.33 -2.73 17.16
C GLU A 9 10.33 -3.87 17.16
N VAL A 10 10.24 -4.55 16.03
CA VAL A 10 9.35 -5.69 15.82
C VAL A 10 10.24 -6.87 15.46
N GLU A 11 10.09 -7.95 16.21
CA GLU A 11 10.75 -9.22 15.94
C GLU A 11 9.78 -10.10 15.15
N ASP A 12 10.25 -10.68 14.05
CA ASP A 12 9.48 -11.67 13.29
C ASP A 12 9.63 -13.09 13.88
N ASP A 13 8.88 -14.05 13.34
CA ASP A 13 8.90 -15.45 13.81
C ASP A 13 10.28 -16.14 13.64
N SER A 14 11.18 -15.56 12.83
CA SER A 14 12.54 -16.05 12.63
C SER A 14 13.56 -15.43 13.60
N GLY A 15 13.11 -14.51 14.48
CA GLY A 15 13.95 -13.75 15.39
C GLY A 15 14.62 -12.54 14.74
N HIS A 16 14.24 -12.17 13.51
CA HIS A 16 14.77 -10.98 12.86
C HIS A 16 14.09 -9.74 13.44
N VAL A 17 14.90 -8.80 13.94
CA VAL A 17 14.39 -7.54 14.50
C VAL A 17 14.46 -6.44 13.46
N THR A 18 13.30 -5.92 13.07
CA THR A 18 13.17 -4.74 12.21
C THR A 18 12.83 -3.51 13.06
N ARG A 19 13.65 -2.47 12.91
CA ARG A 19 13.45 -1.18 13.61
C ARG A 19 12.71 -0.20 12.73
N TYR A 20 11.39 -0.13 12.84
CA TYR A 20 10.60 0.81 12.07
C TYR A 20 10.65 2.22 12.65
N VAL A 21 10.54 3.21 11.76
CA VAL A 21 10.44 4.63 12.08
C VAL A 21 9.06 5.09 11.66
N ARG A 22 8.39 5.82 12.56
CA ARG A 22 7.09 6.41 12.26
C ARG A 22 7.22 7.41 11.12
N HIS A 23 6.34 7.36 10.14
CA HIS A 23 6.24 8.40 9.12
C HIS A 23 5.77 9.74 9.73
N ASP A 24 6.13 10.87 9.14
CA ASP A 24 5.70 12.19 9.65
C ASP A 24 4.24 12.48 9.30
N ASN A 25 3.79 12.00 8.15
CA ASN A 25 2.45 12.17 7.64
C ASN A 25 1.66 10.85 7.74
N GLY A 26 0.77 10.78 8.72
CA GLY A 26 0.13 9.53 9.16
C GLY A 26 1.05 8.76 10.11
N GLU A 27 0.52 8.35 11.26
CA GLU A 27 1.30 7.79 12.38
C GLU A 27 1.69 6.31 12.19
N GLY A 28 1.71 5.82 10.94
CA GLY A 28 2.18 4.50 10.57
C GLY A 28 3.71 4.40 10.50
N TYR A 29 4.20 3.22 10.20
CA TYR A 29 5.61 2.85 10.34
C TYR A 29 6.23 2.44 9.01
N ALA A 30 7.48 2.83 8.80
CA ALA A 30 8.27 2.45 7.64
C ALA A 30 9.61 1.88 8.09
N SER A 31 10.05 0.82 7.42
CA SER A 31 11.40 0.30 7.55
C SER A 31 12.40 1.41 7.19
N PRO A 32 13.58 1.50 7.83
CA PRO A 32 14.63 2.45 7.45
C PRO A 32 15.16 2.20 6.03
N ARG A 33 14.90 1.02 5.47
CA ARG A 33 15.23 0.62 4.10
C ARG A 33 14.07 0.81 3.12
N ALA A 34 12.92 1.33 3.57
CA ALA A 34 11.82 1.73 2.70
C ALA A 34 12.03 3.15 2.17
N SER A 35 11.50 3.43 0.98
CA SER A 35 11.44 4.78 0.41
C SER A 35 10.01 5.28 0.45
N VAL A 36 9.66 6.07 1.46
CA VAL A 36 8.34 6.70 1.58
C VAL A 36 8.48 8.20 1.33
N HIS A 37 7.76 8.71 0.34
CA HIS A 37 7.77 10.13 0.02
C HIS A 37 7.11 10.95 1.16
N VAL A 38 7.66 12.12 1.47
CA VAL A 38 7.18 12.98 2.58
C VAL A 38 5.69 13.36 2.45
N ASP A 39 5.22 13.57 1.22
CA ASP A 39 3.81 13.87 0.94
C ASP A 39 2.88 12.64 0.93
N ALA A 40 3.41 11.42 1.05
CA ALA A 40 2.58 10.24 1.23
C ALA A 40 1.98 10.23 2.63
N VAL A 41 0.81 9.60 2.78
CA VAL A 41 0.18 9.39 4.09
C VAL A 41 0.26 7.91 4.44
N VAL A 42 0.85 7.57 5.58
CA VAL A 42 0.89 6.19 6.10
C VAL A 42 0.10 6.15 7.40
N GLU A 43 -1.14 5.67 7.37
CA GLU A 43 -2.04 5.77 8.51
C GLU A 43 -1.64 4.85 9.70
N PRO A 44 -2.16 5.11 10.93
CA PRO A 44 -1.79 4.35 12.12
C PRO A 44 -1.91 2.83 11.94
N GLY A 45 -0.90 2.12 12.42
CA GLY A 45 -0.84 0.65 12.36
C GLY A 45 -0.51 0.10 10.96
N ALA A 46 -0.36 0.94 9.94
CA ALA A 46 0.19 0.50 8.66
C ALA A 46 1.72 0.35 8.74
N TYR A 47 2.24 -0.64 8.02
CA TYR A 47 3.66 -0.94 7.91
C TYR A 47 4.11 -0.92 6.45
N VAL A 48 5.28 -0.34 6.22
CA VAL A 48 5.96 -0.32 4.91
C VAL A 48 7.31 -1.01 5.08
N GLU A 49 7.49 -2.12 4.38
CA GLU A 49 8.64 -2.99 4.51
C GLU A 49 9.88 -2.51 3.76
N GLU A 50 11.00 -3.18 4.00
CA GLU A 50 12.25 -2.90 3.31
C GLU A 50 12.12 -2.97 1.78
N GLY A 51 12.83 -2.09 1.08
CA GLY A 51 12.80 -2.02 -0.38
C GLY A 51 11.51 -1.46 -0.96
N ALA A 52 10.41 -1.40 -0.20
CA ALA A 52 9.15 -0.88 -0.68
C ALA A 52 9.24 0.63 -0.99
N HIS A 53 8.53 1.04 -2.04
CA HIS A 53 8.48 2.42 -2.50
C HIS A 53 7.04 2.95 -2.46
N VAL A 54 6.82 4.01 -1.69
CA VAL A 54 5.52 4.70 -1.60
C VAL A 54 5.69 6.12 -2.13
N ALA A 55 5.12 6.37 -3.30
CA ALA A 55 5.30 7.62 -4.04
C ALA A 55 4.48 8.79 -3.47
N ALA A 56 4.76 10.00 -3.97
CA ALA A 56 4.11 11.22 -3.52
C ALA A 56 2.57 11.13 -3.57
N ARG A 57 1.90 11.68 -2.55
CA ARG A 57 0.44 11.74 -2.41
C ARG A 57 -0.27 10.39 -2.36
N ALA A 58 0.45 9.26 -2.38
CA ALA A 58 -0.13 7.97 -2.10
C ALA A 58 -0.68 7.93 -0.66
N ARG A 59 -1.74 7.16 -0.44
CA ARG A 59 -2.34 6.96 0.87
C ARG A 59 -2.35 5.47 1.20
N VAL A 60 -1.73 5.12 2.32
CA VAL A 60 -1.73 3.77 2.88
C VAL A 60 -2.67 3.75 4.09
N GLY A 61 -3.82 3.07 3.94
CA GLY A 61 -4.85 3.03 4.98
C GLY A 61 -4.43 2.28 6.23
N ARG A 62 -5.11 2.56 7.35
CA ARG A 62 -4.85 1.93 8.66
C ARG A 62 -4.70 0.42 8.58
N TYR A 63 -3.74 -0.11 9.35
CA TYR A 63 -3.49 -1.56 9.46
C TYR A 63 -3.11 -2.25 8.14
N SER A 64 -2.74 -1.49 7.11
CA SER A 64 -2.28 -2.07 5.85
C SER A 64 -0.81 -2.46 5.91
N TRP A 65 -0.45 -3.46 5.12
CA TRP A 65 0.90 -3.96 5.00
C TRP A 65 1.38 -3.80 3.57
N ILE A 66 2.40 -2.96 3.37
CA ILE A 66 3.09 -2.80 2.09
C ILE A 66 4.37 -3.61 2.19
N ASP A 67 4.36 -4.78 1.57
CA ASP A 67 5.38 -5.81 1.75
C ASP A 67 6.69 -5.49 1.00
N VAL A 68 7.70 -6.35 1.19
CA VAL A 68 9.06 -6.17 0.69
C VAL A 68 9.05 -5.88 -0.81
N ASP A 69 9.82 -4.87 -1.21
CA ASP A 69 9.96 -4.43 -2.61
C ASP A 69 8.64 -4.05 -3.33
N ALA A 70 7.53 -3.88 -2.61
CA ALA A 70 6.26 -3.46 -3.20
C ALA A 70 6.31 -1.98 -3.60
N VAL A 71 5.55 -1.61 -4.64
CA VAL A 71 5.49 -0.25 -5.17
C VAL A 71 4.07 0.28 -5.10
N VAL A 72 3.89 1.43 -4.45
CA VAL A 72 2.64 2.19 -4.41
C VAL A 72 2.83 3.49 -5.18
N GLY A 73 2.19 3.58 -6.34
CA GLY A 73 2.32 4.68 -7.29
C GLY A 73 1.75 6.01 -6.79
N THR A 74 2.12 7.09 -7.49
CA THR A 74 1.71 8.46 -7.12
C THR A 74 0.20 8.58 -7.02
N GLY A 75 -0.28 9.11 -5.90
CA GLY A 75 -1.72 9.34 -5.68
C GLY A 75 -2.58 8.06 -5.61
N ALA A 76 -1.99 6.87 -5.53
CA ALA A 76 -2.74 5.64 -5.30
C ALA A 76 -3.37 5.65 -3.90
N SER A 77 -4.54 5.04 -3.77
CA SER A 77 -5.30 4.93 -2.52
C SER A 77 -5.41 3.47 -2.11
N ILE A 78 -4.75 3.12 -1.02
CA ILE A 78 -4.84 1.80 -0.40
C ILE A 78 -5.83 1.89 0.76
N GLY A 79 -6.90 1.09 0.72
CA GLY A 79 -7.91 1.00 1.77
C GLY A 79 -7.33 0.48 3.10
N ALA A 80 -8.15 0.49 4.15
CA ALA A 80 -7.73 -0.04 5.46
C ALA A 80 -7.58 -1.56 5.43
N GLY A 81 -6.58 -2.09 6.14
CA GLY A 81 -6.36 -3.53 6.30
C GLY A 81 -5.98 -4.25 5.01
N VAL A 82 -5.40 -3.55 4.03
CA VAL A 82 -4.95 -4.15 2.77
C VAL A 82 -3.56 -4.75 2.93
N HIS A 83 -3.33 -5.90 2.31
CA HIS A 83 -1.97 -6.45 2.13
C HIS A 83 -1.59 -6.35 0.66
N VAL A 84 -0.54 -5.57 0.36
CA VAL A 84 0.13 -5.58 -0.94
C VAL A 84 1.31 -6.52 -0.83
N GLY A 85 1.20 -7.71 -1.41
CA GLY A 85 2.23 -8.73 -1.32
C GLY A 85 3.57 -8.32 -1.95
N ARG A 86 4.62 -9.07 -1.59
CA ARG A 86 6.00 -8.82 -2.05
C ARG A 86 6.09 -8.57 -3.55
N ARG A 87 6.84 -7.52 -3.94
CA ARG A 87 7.00 -7.02 -5.32
C ARG A 87 5.69 -6.69 -6.04
N GLY A 88 4.57 -6.56 -5.32
CA GLY A 88 3.32 -6.08 -5.88
C GLY A 88 3.43 -4.61 -6.32
N HIS A 89 2.89 -4.29 -7.48
CA HIS A 89 2.91 -2.95 -8.04
C HIS A 89 1.48 -2.40 -8.15
N VAL A 90 1.20 -1.36 -7.36
CA VAL A 90 -0.04 -0.59 -7.43
C VAL A 90 0.23 0.69 -8.23
N GLY A 91 -0.33 0.77 -9.43
CA GLY A 91 -0.11 1.88 -10.35
C GLY A 91 -0.63 3.23 -9.84
N ALA A 92 -0.15 4.32 -10.46
CA ALA A 92 -0.54 5.67 -10.09
C ALA A 92 -2.07 5.87 -10.14
N GLY A 93 -2.62 6.49 -9.10
CA GLY A 93 -4.06 6.75 -8.97
C GLY A 93 -4.96 5.52 -8.86
N ALA A 94 -4.40 4.30 -8.78
CA ALA A 94 -5.19 3.09 -8.55
C ALA A 94 -5.86 3.13 -7.16
N ARG A 95 -6.98 2.41 -7.02
CA ARG A 95 -7.75 2.34 -5.78
C ARG A 95 -7.90 0.90 -5.35
N ILE A 96 -7.39 0.58 -4.17
CA ILE A 96 -7.52 -0.74 -3.57
C ILE A 96 -8.53 -0.65 -2.44
N GLY A 97 -9.62 -1.41 -2.54
CA GLY A 97 -10.67 -1.46 -1.53
C GLY A 97 -10.17 -1.97 -0.18
N ALA A 98 -10.88 -1.61 0.89
CA ALA A 98 -10.53 -2.06 2.24
C ALA A 98 -10.52 -3.60 2.31
N HIS A 99 -9.62 -4.15 3.11
CA HIS A 99 -9.46 -5.59 3.37
C HIS A 99 -9.09 -6.45 2.16
N ALA A 100 -8.87 -5.86 0.99
CA ALA A 100 -8.36 -6.57 -0.18
C ALA A 100 -6.96 -7.16 0.08
N ARG A 101 -6.67 -8.29 -0.56
CA ARG A 101 -5.38 -8.98 -0.48
C ARG A 101 -4.80 -9.13 -1.87
N LEU A 102 -3.69 -8.45 -2.13
CA LEU A 102 -2.93 -8.61 -3.37
C LEU A 102 -1.81 -9.61 -3.13
N GLY A 103 -1.78 -10.68 -3.92
CA GLY A 103 -0.69 -11.65 -3.90
C GLY A 103 0.65 -11.05 -4.32
N HIS A 104 1.69 -11.88 -4.31
CA HIS A 104 3.02 -11.48 -4.75
C HIS A 104 3.03 -11.15 -6.25
N ASP A 105 3.90 -10.24 -6.68
CA ASP A 105 4.12 -9.95 -8.10
C ASP A 105 2.85 -9.50 -8.87
N VAL A 106 1.80 -9.05 -8.16
CA VAL A 106 0.58 -8.49 -8.75
C VAL A 106 0.91 -7.15 -9.42
N HIS A 107 0.27 -6.87 -10.55
CA HIS A 107 0.36 -5.61 -11.26
C HIS A 107 -1.02 -4.96 -11.40
N VAL A 108 -1.32 -3.98 -10.54
CA VAL A 108 -2.53 -3.16 -10.67
C VAL A 108 -2.21 -1.97 -11.55
N ALA A 109 -2.86 -1.89 -12.70
CA ALA A 109 -2.62 -0.83 -13.67
C ALA A 109 -2.97 0.57 -13.09
N PRO A 110 -2.38 1.65 -13.61
CA PRO A 110 -2.73 3.01 -13.23
C PRO A 110 -4.24 3.27 -13.36
N GLY A 111 -4.84 3.83 -12.30
CA GLY A 111 -6.28 4.13 -12.25
C GLY A 111 -7.21 2.92 -12.17
N ALA A 112 -6.70 1.69 -12.09
CA ALA A 112 -7.50 0.50 -11.87
C ALA A 112 -8.10 0.47 -10.46
N VAL A 113 -9.15 -0.34 -10.29
CA VAL A 113 -9.86 -0.51 -9.04
C VAL A 113 -9.85 -1.99 -8.67
N VAL A 114 -9.46 -2.27 -7.43
CA VAL A 114 -9.66 -3.57 -6.77
C VAL A 114 -10.74 -3.35 -5.73
N GLU A 115 -11.76 -4.20 -5.73
CA GLU A 115 -12.92 -4.04 -4.86
C GLU A 115 -12.58 -4.38 -3.40
N PRO A 116 -13.37 -3.89 -2.42
CA PRO A 116 -13.22 -4.31 -1.02
C PRO A 116 -13.31 -5.83 -0.87
N ASP A 117 -12.56 -6.37 0.08
CA ASP A 117 -12.48 -7.81 0.39
C ASP A 117 -12.00 -8.71 -0.77
N GLU A 118 -11.61 -8.13 -1.91
CA GLU A 118 -11.15 -8.88 -3.08
C GLU A 118 -9.79 -9.54 -2.81
N ILE A 119 -9.66 -10.80 -3.23
CA ILE A 119 -8.38 -11.53 -3.21
C ILE A 119 -7.86 -11.61 -4.65
N VAL A 120 -6.80 -10.87 -4.92
CA VAL A 120 -6.11 -10.87 -6.22
C VAL A 120 -4.95 -11.87 -6.15
N PRO A 121 -4.98 -12.98 -6.92
CA PRO A 121 -3.92 -13.99 -6.89
C PRO A 121 -2.56 -13.42 -7.31
N SER A 122 -1.48 -14.06 -6.85
CA SER A 122 -0.11 -13.68 -7.22
C SER A 122 0.10 -13.69 -8.75
N GLY A 123 0.87 -12.73 -9.26
CA GLY A 123 1.16 -12.59 -10.68
C GLY A 123 -0.01 -12.07 -11.54
N THR A 124 -1.15 -11.73 -10.93
CA THR A 124 -2.31 -11.21 -11.66
C THR A 124 -2.07 -9.78 -12.14
N GLU A 125 -2.49 -9.49 -13.36
CA GLU A 125 -2.60 -8.13 -13.89
C GLU A 125 -4.05 -7.63 -13.75
N VAL A 126 -4.25 -6.55 -12.99
CA VAL A 126 -5.55 -5.90 -12.81
C VAL A 126 -5.61 -4.68 -13.71
N LEU A 127 -6.47 -4.75 -14.73
CA LEU A 127 -6.63 -3.68 -15.72
C LEU A 127 -7.69 -2.66 -15.27
N PRO A 128 -7.61 -1.40 -15.75
CA PRO A 128 -8.67 -0.43 -15.48
C PRO A 128 -9.97 -0.88 -16.13
N ALA A 129 -11.09 -0.65 -15.45
CA ALA A 129 -12.39 -0.85 -16.07
C ALA A 129 -12.47 -0.04 -17.37
N ALA A 130 -12.94 -0.67 -18.45
CA ALA A 130 -13.17 0.03 -19.71
C ALA A 130 -14.06 1.25 -19.42
N ARG A 131 -13.60 2.45 -19.82
CA ARG A 131 -14.47 3.62 -19.83
C ARG A 131 -15.68 3.24 -20.68
N ARG A 132 -16.85 3.12 -20.04
CA ARG A 132 -18.11 3.25 -20.78
C ARG A 132 -18.13 4.68 -21.27
N THR A 133 -17.72 4.89 -22.52
CA THR A 133 -17.99 6.14 -23.23
C THR A 133 -19.51 6.28 -23.22
N ALA A 134 -20.01 7.19 -22.40
CA ALA A 134 -21.36 7.69 -22.54
C ALA A 134 -21.38 8.58 -23.80
N ASP A 135 -21.26 7.94 -24.97
CA ASP A 135 -21.53 8.53 -26.29
C ASP A 135 -22.66 7.72 -26.91
N ALA A 136 -23.85 7.91 -26.36
CA ALA A 136 -25.12 7.65 -27.01
C ALA A 136 -26.21 8.44 -26.25
N ALA A 137 -26.51 9.64 -26.76
CA ALA A 137 -27.78 10.37 -26.67
C ALA A 137 -27.60 11.87 -26.37
N ALA A 138 -27.43 12.66 -27.44
CA ALA A 138 -28.14 13.93 -27.66
C ALA A 138 -28.11 14.24 -29.16
#